data_AF-A0A940UKU0-F1
#
_entry.id   AF-A0A940UKU0-F1
#
_cell.length_a   1.000
_cell.length_b   1.000
_cell.length_c   1.000
_cell.angle_alpha   90.00
_cell.angle_beta   90.00
_cell.angle_gamma   90.00
#
_symmetry.space_group_name_H-M   'P 1'
#
loop_
_entity.id
_entity.type
_entity.pdbx_description
1 polymer ?
#
loop_
_entity_poly.entity_id
_entity_poly.type
_entity_poly.pdbx_seq_one_letter_code
_entity_poly.pdbx_strand_id
1 'polypeptide(L)'
;MARTEATRNIIVEETSPESSPSPQRTKSRRLKGYAASSGVVAGPCIVASSLEELARLPDGAILVYEAASPKLIPIIGRLRALVTEKGGSLAAASNCARENGIPAVVGVTGLMKSIHSGAIIRVDGLEGAVDIIP
;
A
#
# COMPACT_ATOMS: atom_id res chain seq x y z
N MET A 1 68.29 30.94 -22.92
CA MET A 1 67.42 29.87 -22.40
C MET A 1 66.01 30.20 -22.86
N ALA A 2 65.50 29.46 -23.84
CA ALA A 2 64.28 29.79 -24.56
C ALA A 2 63.32 28.60 -24.49
N ARG A 3 62.04 28.90 -24.22
CA ARG A 3 60.81 28.32 -24.82
C ARG A 3 59.68 28.45 -23.79
N THR A 4 58.74 29.35 -24.07
CA THR A 4 57.40 29.29 -23.46
C THR A 4 56.44 28.99 -24.61
N GLU A 5 55.96 27.75 -24.63
CA GLU A 5 54.99 27.23 -25.59
C GLU A 5 53.55 27.60 -25.18
N ALA A 6 52.75 27.84 -26.20
CA ALA A 6 51.31 28.01 -26.12
C ALA A 6 50.58 26.65 -26.02
N THR A 7 49.31 26.70 -25.61
CA THR A 7 48.16 25.93 -26.15
C THR A 7 47.38 25.05 -25.15
N ARG A 8 46.13 25.49 -24.91
CA ARG A 8 44.84 24.75 -24.71
C ARG A 8 44.79 23.47 -23.84
N ASN A 9 43.91 23.49 -22.83
CA ASN A 9 43.12 22.34 -22.35
C ASN A 9 41.64 22.77 -22.39
N ILE A 10 40.74 22.20 -23.20
CA ILE A 10 40.12 20.85 -23.22
C ILE A 10 39.18 20.61 -22.03
N ILE A 11 37.89 20.55 -22.36
CA ILE A 11 36.72 20.20 -21.55
C ILE A 11 36.82 18.71 -21.20
N VAL A 12 36.72 18.37 -19.91
CA VAL A 12 36.56 16.98 -19.45
C VAL A 12 35.11 16.75 -19.04
N GLU A 13 34.48 15.83 -19.75
CA GLU A 13 33.17 15.25 -19.50
C GLU A 13 33.33 14.20 -18.38
N GLU A 14 32.75 14.44 -17.20
CA GLU A 14 32.77 13.46 -16.10
C GLU A 14 31.77 12.35 -16.37
N THR A 15 32.31 11.21 -16.80
CA THR A 15 31.60 9.93 -16.89
C THR A 15 31.30 9.43 -15.48
N SER A 16 30.03 9.36 -15.10
CA SER A 16 29.61 8.65 -13.89
C SER A 16 29.62 7.12 -14.15
N PRO A 17 30.22 6.28 -13.30
CA PRO A 17 30.41 4.86 -13.57
C PRO A 17 29.15 4.01 -13.32
N GLU A 18 28.96 3.00 -14.17
CA GLU A 18 27.97 1.92 -14.03
C GLU A 18 28.29 0.96 -12.85
N SER A 19 27.24 0.39 -12.23
CA SER A 19 27.01 -1.07 -12.11
C SER A 19 26.48 -1.54 -10.74
N SER A 20 25.24 -2.03 -10.70
CA SER A 20 24.95 -3.40 -10.22
C SER A 20 23.50 -3.80 -10.57
N PRO A 21 23.27 -4.96 -11.22
CA PRO A 21 21.92 -5.49 -11.38
C PRO A 21 21.46 -6.10 -10.05
N SER A 22 20.58 -5.39 -9.33
CA SER A 22 19.86 -5.93 -8.17
C SER A 22 19.14 -7.24 -8.52
N PRO A 23 19.09 -8.23 -7.60
CA PRO A 23 18.42 -9.51 -7.83
C PRO A 23 16.98 -9.23 -8.25
N GLN A 24 16.53 -9.88 -9.32
CA GLN A 24 15.25 -9.59 -9.98
C GLN A 24 14.12 -9.56 -8.96
N ARG A 25 13.77 -8.33 -8.55
CA ARG A 25 12.71 -8.02 -7.60
C ARG A 25 11.43 -8.54 -8.24
N THR A 26 10.91 -9.66 -7.76
CA THR A 26 9.56 -10.10 -8.07
C THR A 26 8.67 -8.88 -7.89
N LYS A 27 8.12 -8.36 -9.00
CA LYS A 27 7.47 -7.04 -9.01
C LYS A 27 6.18 -7.15 -8.21
N SER A 28 6.23 -6.84 -6.91
CA SER A 28 5.05 -6.65 -6.08
C SER A 28 4.19 -5.55 -6.69
N ARG A 29 2.91 -5.84 -6.94
CA ARG A 29 2.00 -4.86 -7.54
C ARG A 29 1.50 -3.93 -6.45
N ARG A 30 1.84 -2.65 -6.53
CA ARG A 30 1.41 -1.63 -5.57
C ARG A 30 0.15 -0.92 -6.04
N LEU A 31 -0.85 -0.86 -5.17
CA LEU A 31 -2.05 -0.04 -5.29
C LEU A 31 -1.95 1.14 -4.32
N LYS A 32 -2.49 2.29 -4.71
CA LYS A 32 -2.49 3.54 -3.94
C LYS A 32 -3.92 3.96 -3.63
N GLY A 33 -4.12 4.46 -2.42
CA GLY A 33 -5.36 5.10 -1.97
C GLY A 33 -5.02 6.19 -0.97
N TYR A 34 -5.93 6.44 -0.05
CA TYR A 34 -5.78 7.42 1.02
C TYR A 34 -5.38 6.74 2.33
N ALA A 35 -4.39 7.30 3.00
CA ALA A 35 -4.06 6.95 4.38
C ALA A 35 -5.26 7.25 5.28
N ALA A 36 -5.80 6.23 5.94
CA ALA A 36 -6.97 6.36 6.82
C ALA A 36 -6.60 6.14 8.27
N SER A 37 -5.75 5.17 8.57
CA SER A 37 -5.27 4.86 9.93
C SER A 37 -3.87 4.26 9.84
N SER A 38 -2.95 4.73 10.68
CA SER A 38 -1.53 4.39 10.59
C SER A 38 -1.23 2.94 11.01
N GLY A 39 -0.02 2.51 10.69
CA GLY A 39 0.46 1.15 10.95
C GLY A 39 0.66 0.36 9.67
N VAL A 40 1.42 -0.73 9.78
CA VAL A 40 1.81 -1.57 8.65
C VAL A 40 1.60 -3.02 9.02
N VAL A 41 0.93 -3.76 8.13
CA VAL A 41 0.69 -5.18 8.35
C VAL A 41 0.71 -5.97 7.06
N ALA A 42 1.11 -7.24 7.12
CA ALA A 42 1.07 -8.14 5.98
C ALA A 42 0.43 -9.48 6.36
N GLY A 43 -0.27 -10.09 5.40
CA GLY A 43 -0.91 -11.38 5.59
C GLY A 43 -1.96 -11.69 4.52
N PRO A 44 -2.64 -12.85 4.63
CA PRO A 44 -3.74 -13.20 3.76
C PRO A 44 -4.92 -12.24 3.99
N CYS A 45 -5.51 -11.76 2.90
CA CYS A 45 -6.72 -10.96 2.97
C CYS A 45 -7.99 -11.79 2.67
N ILE A 46 -9.12 -11.28 3.14
CA ILE A 46 -10.45 -11.76 2.76
C ILE A 46 -11.16 -10.62 2.04
N VAL A 47 -11.60 -10.90 0.82
CA VAL A 47 -12.50 -10.02 0.06
C VAL A 47 -13.91 -10.41 0.45
N ALA A 48 -14.66 -9.45 1.00
CA ALA A 48 -16.07 -9.64 1.34
C ALA A 48 -16.96 -8.73 0.50
N SER A 49 -18.17 -9.21 0.20
CA SER A 49 -19.14 -8.53 -0.67
C SER A 49 -20.51 -8.35 0.01
N SER A 50 -20.78 -9.09 1.08
CA SER A 50 -22.08 -9.17 1.75
C SER A 50 -21.96 -9.04 3.27
N LEU A 51 -23.05 -8.66 3.94
CA LEU A 51 -23.09 -8.61 5.41
C LEU A 51 -22.89 -9.99 6.05
N GLU A 52 -23.37 -11.04 5.38
CA GLU A 52 -23.22 -12.43 5.82
C GLU A 52 -21.75 -12.87 5.80
N GLU A 53 -21.00 -12.49 4.77
CA GLU A 53 -19.55 -12.71 4.72
C GLU A 53 -18.82 -11.93 5.80
N LEU A 54 -19.21 -10.67 6.05
CA LEU A 54 -18.63 -9.87 7.14
C LEU A 54 -18.85 -10.53 8.51
N ALA A 55 -20.03 -11.11 8.74
CA ALA A 55 -20.35 -11.80 9.99
C ALA A 55 -19.52 -13.07 10.22
N ARG A 56 -19.01 -13.69 9.15
CA ARG A 56 -18.17 -14.90 9.18
C ARG A 56 -16.67 -14.62 9.18
N LEU A 57 -16.26 -13.35 9.19
CA LEU A 57 -14.85 -13.00 9.22
C LEU A 57 -14.19 -13.53 10.50
N PRO A 58 -13.03 -14.20 10.37
CA PRO A 58 -12.23 -14.57 11.54
C PRO A 58 -11.61 -13.33 12.16
N ASP A 59 -11.33 -13.42 13.46
CA ASP A 59 -10.59 -12.38 14.18
C ASP A 59 -9.18 -12.24 13.60
N GLY A 60 -8.70 -11.01 13.52
CA GLY A 60 -7.39 -10.68 12.93
C GLY A 60 -7.35 -10.75 11.39
N ALA A 61 -8.50 -10.78 10.71
CA ALA A 61 -8.53 -10.75 9.24
C ALA A 61 -8.05 -9.39 8.68
N ILE A 62 -7.38 -9.43 7.52
CA ILE A 62 -7.20 -8.26 6.67
C ILE A 62 -8.40 -8.20 5.71
N LEU A 63 -9.28 -7.23 5.91
CA LEU A 63 -10.51 -7.10 5.12
C LEU A 63 -10.29 -6.24 3.89
N VAL A 64 -10.68 -6.75 2.72
CA VAL A 64 -10.86 -6.00 1.48
C VAL A 64 -12.35 -5.85 1.20
N TYR A 65 -12.82 -4.62 1.02
CA TYR A 65 -14.25 -4.33 0.87
C TYR A 65 -14.52 -3.23 -0.16
N GLU A 66 -15.74 -3.16 -0.66
CA GLU A 66 -16.08 -2.17 -1.70
C GLU A 66 -16.01 -0.72 -1.17
N ALA A 67 -16.61 -0.44 -0.01
CA ALA A 67 -16.78 0.94 0.45
C ALA A 67 -16.60 1.10 1.96
N ALA A 68 -15.88 2.16 2.35
CA ALA A 68 -15.78 2.60 3.74
C ALA A 68 -17.14 3.12 4.22
N SER A 69 -17.96 2.24 4.79
CA SER A 69 -19.35 2.52 5.20
C SER A 69 -19.58 2.21 6.69
N PRO A 70 -20.62 2.80 7.33
CA PRO A 70 -20.95 2.52 8.72
C PRO A 70 -21.21 1.03 9.03
N LYS A 71 -21.53 0.22 8.02
CA LYS A 71 -21.73 -1.24 8.15
C LYS A 71 -20.49 -1.96 8.68
N LEU A 72 -19.30 -1.38 8.53
CA LEU A 72 -18.04 -1.97 8.98
C LEU A 72 -17.77 -1.69 10.46
N ILE A 73 -18.40 -0.68 11.07
CA ILE A 73 -18.13 -0.25 12.46
C ILE A 73 -18.20 -1.42 13.46
N PRO A 74 -19.21 -2.32 13.42
CA PRO A 74 -19.31 -3.40 14.41
C PRO A 74 -18.18 -4.44 14.33
N ILE A 75 -17.46 -4.52 13.21
CA ILE A 75 -16.43 -5.55 12.99
C ILE A 75 -15.00 -4.98 13.03
N ILE A 76 -14.80 -3.67 12.87
CA ILE A 76 -13.46 -3.08 12.70
C ILE A 76 -12.50 -3.44 13.82
N GLY A 77 -12.95 -3.40 15.09
CA GLY A 77 -12.09 -3.72 16.24
C GLY A 77 -11.58 -5.17 16.28
N ARG A 78 -12.15 -6.06 15.46
CA ARG A 78 -11.70 -7.46 15.32
C ARG A 78 -10.76 -7.66 14.13
N LEU A 79 -10.58 -6.65 13.27
CA LEU A 79 -9.73 -6.76 12.09
C LEU A 79 -8.26 -6.53 12.43
N ARG A 80 -7.38 -7.00 11.55
CA ARG A 80 -5.95 -6.68 11.57
C ARG A 80 -5.60 -5.54 10.61
N ALA A 81 -6.39 -5.36 9.55
CA ALA A 81 -6.38 -4.18 8.69
C ALA A 81 -7.66 -4.06 7.88
N LEU A 82 -7.95 -2.84 7.41
CA LEU A 82 -9.07 -2.53 6.52
C LEU A 82 -8.58 -1.89 5.22
N VAL A 83 -9.01 -2.42 4.08
CA VAL A 83 -8.77 -1.83 2.77
C VAL A 83 -10.08 -1.67 2.02
N THR A 84 -10.37 -0.48 1.49
CA THR A 84 -11.58 -0.25 0.68
C THR A 84 -11.33 0.38 -0.67
N GLU A 85 -12.12 -0.01 -1.68
CA GLU A 85 -12.03 0.58 -3.02
C GLU A 85 -12.57 2.01 -3.06
N LYS A 86 -13.66 2.26 -2.34
CA LYS A 86 -14.36 3.56 -2.27
C LYS A 86 -14.32 4.10 -0.84
N GLY A 87 -14.43 5.43 -0.74
CA GLY A 87 -14.48 6.16 0.52
C GLY A 87 -13.29 7.09 0.73
N GLY A 88 -13.42 7.98 1.71
CA GLY A 88 -12.40 8.96 2.05
C GLY A 88 -11.78 8.70 3.42
N SER A 89 -10.63 9.32 3.67
CA SER A 89 -9.93 9.22 4.95
C SER A 89 -10.76 9.73 6.14
N LEU A 90 -11.79 10.56 5.91
CA LEU A 90 -12.70 11.10 6.94
C LEU A 90 -14.02 10.30 7.12
N ALA A 91 -14.21 9.20 6.40
CA ALA A 91 -15.41 8.38 6.53
C ALA A 91 -15.56 7.77 7.93
N ALA A 92 -16.79 7.42 8.34
CA ALA A 92 -17.06 6.83 9.65
C ALA A 92 -16.24 5.55 9.92
N ALA A 93 -16.06 4.69 8.91
CA ALA A 93 -15.20 3.52 9.01
C ALA A 93 -13.72 3.88 9.20
N SER A 94 -13.24 4.96 8.57
CA SER A 94 -11.86 5.45 8.73
C SER A 94 -11.61 6.01 10.13
N ASN A 95 -12.58 6.75 10.70
CA ASN A 95 -12.52 7.18 12.10
C ASN A 95 -12.48 5.99 13.05
N CYS A 96 -13.39 5.04 12.87
CA CYS A 96 -13.45 3.83 13.71
C CYS A 96 -12.14 3.01 13.62
N ALA A 97 -11.53 2.89 12.43
CA ALA A 97 -10.24 2.22 12.28
C ALA A 97 -9.13 2.92 13.08
N ARG A 98 -9.10 4.27 13.08
CA ARG A 98 -8.15 5.05 13.89
C ARG A 98 -8.36 4.85 15.38
N GLU A 99 -9.60 4.89 15.84
CA GLU A 99 -9.96 4.69 17.25
C GLU A 99 -9.56 3.30 17.76
N ASN A 100 -9.62 2.28 16.89
CA ASN A 100 -9.22 0.92 17.22
C ASN A 100 -7.74 0.62 16.92
N GLY A 101 -6.96 1.59 16.42
CA GLY A 101 -5.56 1.39 16.05
C GLY A 101 -5.34 0.38 14.91
N ILE A 102 -6.35 0.18 14.06
CA ILE A 102 -6.31 -0.77 12.95
C ILE A 102 -5.75 -0.06 11.71
N PRO A 103 -4.65 -0.55 11.09
CA PRO A 103 -4.14 -0.01 9.85
C PRO A 103 -5.21 0.02 8.76
N ALA A 104 -5.39 1.17 8.10
CA ALA A 104 -6.42 1.32 7.09
C ALA A 104 -5.99 2.16 5.89
N VAL A 105 -6.36 1.68 4.70
CA VAL A 105 -6.21 2.38 3.42
C VAL A 105 -7.56 2.37 2.69
N VAL A 106 -8.06 3.52 2.30
CA VAL A 106 -9.39 3.65 1.67
C VAL A 106 -9.28 4.33 0.32
N GLY A 107 -10.30 4.19 -0.54
CA GLY A 107 -10.30 4.83 -1.85
C GLY A 107 -9.25 4.25 -2.81
N VAL A 108 -8.95 2.96 -2.70
CA VAL A 108 -7.98 2.27 -3.56
C VAL A 108 -8.65 1.88 -4.88
N THR A 109 -8.47 2.69 -5.92
CA THR A 109 -9.10 2.44 -7.24
C THR A 109 -8.69 1.07 -7.82
N GLY A 110 -9.67 0.27 -8.24
CA GLY A 110 -9.44 -1.03 -8.87
C GLY A 110 -9.12 -2.17 -7.90
N LEU A 111 -9.28 -1.95 -6.59
CA LEU A 111 -8.96 -2.91 -5.53
C LEU A 111 -9.69 -4.24 -5.70
N MET A 112 -11.02 -4.21 -5.83
CA MET A 112 -11.86 -5.42 -5.86
C MET A 112 -11.57 -6.30 -7.08
N LYS A 113 -11.04 -5.72 -8.16
CA LYS A 113 -10.62 -6.45 -9.38
C LYS A 113 -9.19 -6.97 -9.32
N SER A 114 -8.37 -6.43 -8.41
CA SER A 114 -6.94 -6.71 -8.35
C SER A 114 -6.58 -7.74 -7.29
N ILE A 115 -7.44 -7.93 -6.29
CA ILE A 115 -7.19 -8.78 -5.13
C ILE A 115 -8.31 -9.80 -4.99
N HIS A 116 -7.94 -11.02 -4.60
CA HIS A 116 -8.84 -12.13 -4.34
C HIS A 116 -8.60 -12.61 -2.90
N SER A 117 -9.61 -13.23 -2.28
CA SER A 117 -9.46 -13.84 -0.95
C SER A 117 -8.30 -14.85 -0.94
N GLY A 118 -7.49 -14.82 0.12
CA GLY A 118 -6.29 -15.64 0.26
C GLY A 118 -5.01 -15.01 -0.30
N ALA A 119 -5.10 -13.94 -1.10
CA ALA A 119 -3.92 -13.23 -1.57
C ALA A 119 -3.13 -12.63 -0.39
N ILE A 120 -1.80 -12.71 -0.45
CA ILE A 120 -0.93 -12.09 0.54
C ILE A 120 -0.76 -10.61 0.16
N ILE A 121 -1.18 -9.72 1.05
CA ILE A 121 -1.04 -8.29 0.85
C ILE A 121 -0.33 -7.65 2.04
N ARG A 122 0.42 -6.58 1.77
CA ARG A 122 0.94 -5.66 2.78
C ARG A 122 0.15 -4.37 2.71
N VAL A 123 -0.47 -3.99 3.82
CA VAL A 123 -1.22 -2.75 4.00
C VAL A 123 -0.34 -1.78 4.76
N ASP A 124 -0.07 -0.63 4.15
CA ASP A 124 0.62 0.49 4.76
C ASP A 124 -0.36 1.65 4.91
N GLY A 125 -0.93 1.75 6.10
CA GLY A 125 -1.97 2.72 6.44
C GLY A 125 -1.43 4.15 6.61
N LEU A 126 -0.11 4.31 6.75
CA LEU A 126 0.56 5.61 6.80
C LEU A 126 0.79 6.16 5.39
N GLU A 127 1.33 5.32 4.49
CA GLU A 127 1.63 5.70 3.10
C GLU A 127 0.41 5.66 2.18
N GLY A 128 -0.74 5.18 2.67
CA GLY A 128 -1.95 4.97 1.89
C GLY A 128 -1.73 3.96 0.77
N ALA A 129 -1.06 2.86 1.05
CA ALA A 129 -0.63 1.91 0.02
C ALA A 129 -0.90 0.46 0.37
N VAL A 130 -1.12 -0.34 -0.68
CA VAL A 130 -1.31 -1.79 -0.59
C VAL A 130 -0.38 -2.47 -1.59
N ASP A 131 0.52 -3.31 -1.12
CA ASP A 131 1.40 -4.12 -1.98
C ASP A 131 0.84 -5.54 -2.06
N ILE A 132 0.61 -6.05 -3.27
CA ILE A 132 0.27 -7.45 -3.52
C ILE A 132 1.57 -8.24 -3.63
N ILE A 133 1.75 -9.21 -2.74
CA ILE A 133 2.95 -10.04 -2.63
C ILE A 133 2.71 -11.33 -3.45
N PRO A 134 3.61 -11.66 -4.39
CA PRO A 134 3.50 -12.86 -5.23
C PRO A 134 3.77 -14.16 -4.47
#